data_AF-A0A1X6NIX0-F1
#
_entry.id   AF-A0A1X6NIX0-F1
#
_cell.length_a   1.000
_cell.length_b   1.000
_cell.length_c   1.000
_cell.angle_alpha   90.00
_cell.angle_beta   90.00
_cell.angle_gamma   90.00
#
_symmetry.space_group_name_H-M   'P 1'
#
loop_
_entity.id
_entity.type
_entity.pdbx_description
1 polymer ?
#
loop_
_entity_poly.entity_id
_entity_poly.type
_entity_poly.pdbx_seq_one_letter_code
_entity_poly.pdbx_strand_id
1 'polypeptide(L)' 'MFFPSPDWFTGFYAVPVCKWGRWVSRASGRLTFWDAGTDGGDTHEAADAVTTPPTTIFSIQNRDSPAFDTPVGYYTIKAV' A
#
# COMPACT_ATOMS: atom_id res chain seq x y z
N MET A 1 -6.74 4.40 -2.31
CA MET A 1 -6.69 4.39 -3.78
C MET A 1 -5.76 5.49 -4.23
N PHE A 2 -4.80 5.16 -5.10
CA PHE A 2 -4.01 6.16 -5.82
C PHE A 2 -4.76 6.51 -7.11
N PHE A 3 -4.85 7.78 -7.49
CA PHE A 3 -5.61 8.20 -8.67
C PHE A 3 -4.78 9.13 -9.56
N PRO A 4 -4.71 8.87 -10.88
CA PRO A 4 -5.20 7.65 -11.55
C PRO A 4 -4.27 6.45 -11.27
N SER A 5 -4.86 5.25 -11.19
CA SER A 5 -4.13 3.98 -11.25
C SER A 5 -5.10 2.85 -11.63
N PRO A 6 -4.58 1.71 -12.11
CA PRO A 6 -5.38 0.52 -12.40
C PRO A 6 -6.10 0.03 -11.13
N ASP A 7 -5.33 -0.39 -10.12
CA ASP A 7 -5.88 -0.81 -8.84
C ASP A 7 -4.92 -0.56 -7.66
N TRP A 8 -4.00 0.39 -7.82
CA TRP A 8 -2.94 0.64 -6.86
C TRP A 8 -3.42 1.42 -5.63
N PHE A 9 -2.88 1.06 -4.47
CA PHE A 9 -3.21 1.71 -3.22
C PHE A 9 -2.02 1.79 -2.26
N THR A 10 -2.23 2.48 -1.15
CA THR A 10 -1.31 2.50 -0.03
C THR A 10 -2.08 2.31 1.27
N GLY A 11 -1.39 1.90 2.32
CA GLY A 11 -1.99 1.67 3.63
C GLY A 11 -1.02 1.04 4.61
N PHE A 12 -1.53 0.79 5.81
CA PHE A 12 -0.86 0.02 6.85
C PHE A 12 -1.77 -1.12 7.29
N TYR A 13 -1.18 -2.25 7.67
CA TYR A 13 -1.91 -3.43 8.11
C TYR A 13 -1.44 -3.86 9.51
N ALA A 14 -2.40 -4.22 10.37
CA ALA A 14 -2.17 -4.79 11.70
C ALA A 14 -1.11 -4.08 12.55
N VAL A 15 -1.10 -2.74 12.56
CA VAL A 15 -0.14 -1.95 13.35
C VAL A 15 -0.39 -2.16 14.84
N PRO A 16 0.58 -2.70 15.61
CA PRO A 16 0.40 -2.97 17.04
C PRO A 16 0.37 -1.68 17.84
N VAL A 17 -0.84 -1.30 18.25
CA VAL A 17 -1.11 -0.13 19.11
C VAL A 17 -1.20 -0.48 20.60
N CYS A 18 -1.33 -1.77 20.94
CA CYS A 18 -1.16 -2.27 22.29
C CYS A 18 0.11 -3.13 22.34
N LYS A 19 1.05 -2.78 23.22
CA LYS A 19 2.31 -3.51 23.41
C LYS A 19 2.48 -3.83 24.88
N TRP A 20 2.68 -5.12 25.18
CA TRP A 20 2.84 -5.61 26.56
C TRP A 20 1.69 -5.17 27.50
N GLY A 21 0.45 -5.24 27.01
CA GLY A 21 -0.74 -4.87 27.79
C GLY A 21 -0.93 -3.36 27.99
N ARG A 22 -0.17 -2.51 27.29
CA ARG A 22 -0.26 -1.05 27.38
C ARG A 22 -0.49 -0.43 26.00
N TRP A 23 -1.40 0.54 25.93
CA TRP A 23 -1.60 1.35 24.73
C TRP A 23 -0.41 2.27 24.50
N VAL A 24 0.06 2.34 23.25
CA VAL A 24 1.10 3.28 22.86
C VAL A 24 0.49 4.66 22.67
N SER A 25 1.21 5.72 23.07
CA SER A 25 0.80 7.10 22.81
C SER A 25 0.92 7.48 21.32
N ARG A 26 1.81 6.80 20.59
CA ARG A 26 2.07 7.03 19.18
C ARG A 26 2.55 5.76 18.47
N ALA A 27 2.06 5.52 17.25
CA ALA A 27 2.62 4.58 16.29
C ALA A 27 2.78 5.27 14.93
N SER A 28 3.87 5.01 14.22
CA SER A 28 4.14 5.62 12.90
C SER A 28 4.96 4.68 12.03
N GLY A 29 4.83 4.83 10.71
CA GLY A 29 5.58 4.05 9.74
C GLY A 29 5.55 4.65 8.34
N ARG A 30 6.34 4.06 7.44
CA ARG A 30 6.36 4.38 6.01
C ARG A 30 5.15 3.75 5.33
N LEU A 31 4.61 4.44 4.34
CA LEU A 31 3.58 3.95 3.43
C LEU A 31 4.24 3.59 2.09
N THR A 32 3.87 2.43 1.55
CA THR A 32 4.37 1.90 0.28
C THR A 32 3.21 1.64 -0.68
N PHE A 33 3.52 1.44 -1.95
CA PHE A 33 2.52 1.02 -2.94
C PHE A 33 2.24 -0.48 -2.86
N TRP A 34 0.97 -0.80 -3.07
CA TRP A 34 0.43 -2.15 -3.15
C TRP A 34 -0.48 -2.23 -4.39
N ASP A 35 -0.44 -3.38 -5.04
CA ASP A 35 -1.34 -3.77 -6.12
C ASP A 35 -2.48 -4.60 -5.53
N ALA A 36 -3.73 -4.39 -5.97
CA ALA A 36 -4.87 -5.14 -5.45
C ALA A 36 -5.02 -6.53 -6.10
N GLY A 37 -4.37 -6.77 -7.25
CA GLY A 37 -4.40 -8.02 -7.98
C GLY A 37 -5.65 -8.20 -8.85
N THR A 38 -6.28 -7.10 -9.24
CA THR A 38 -7.59 -7.06 -9.93
C THR A 38 -7.54 -6.41 -11.30
N ASP A 39 -6.59 -5.50 -11.53
CA ASP A 39 -6.33 -4.85 -12.82
C ASP A 39 -4.84 -5.00 -13.21
N GLY A 40 -4.59 -5.41 -14.45
CA GLY A 40 -3.27 -5.69 -15.01
C GLY A 40 -2.66 -4.52 -15.78
N GLY A 41 -3.16 -3.30 -15.59
CA GLY A 41 -2.55 -2.10 -16.14
C GLY A 41 -1.13 -1.87 -15.58
N ASP A 42 -0.16 -1.64 -16.46
CA ASP A 42 1.24 -1.42 -16.05
C ASP A 42 1.59 0.06 -15.80
N THR A 43 0.67 0.98 -16.08
CA THR A 43 0.88 2.44 -15.94
C THR A 43 -0.29 3.11 -15.24
N HIS A 44 -0.04 4.29 -14.66
CA HIS A 44 -1.06 5.05 -13.92
C HIS A 44 -2.33 5.38 -14.72
N GLU A 45 -2.22 5.51 -16.04
CA GLU A 45 -3.34 5.85 -16.94
C GLU A 45 -3.68 4.69 -17.90
N ALA A 46 -3.25 3.46 -17.57
CA ALA A 46 -3.61 2.30 -18.36
C ALA A 46 -5.14 2.15 -18.42
N ALA A 47 -5.66 1.70 -19.56
CA ALA A 47 -7.06 1.32 -19.67
C ALA A 47 -7.32 0.05 -18.83
N ASP A 48 -8.54 -0.08 -18.32
CA ASP A 48 -8.96 -1.21 -17.49
C ASP A 48 -8.64 -2.55 -18.14
N ALA A 49 -7.92 -3.41 -17.42
CA ALA A 49 -7.46 -4.71 -17.90
C ALA A 49 -7.63 -5.77 -16.81
N VAL A 50 -8.75 -6.51 -16.81
CA VAL A 50 -9.07 -7.46 -15.72
C VAL A 50 -7.97 -8.54 -15.55
N THR A 51 -7.43 -8.65 -14.34
CA THR A 51 -6.52 -9.74 -13.96
C THR A 51 -7.31 -11.04 -13.76
N THR A 52 -7.14 -12.02 -14.66
CA THR A 52 -7.87 -13.30 -14.63
C THR A 52 -6.93 -14.51 -14.62
N PRO A 53 -6.94 -15.36 -13.58
CA PRO A 53 -7.68 -15.19 -12.33
C PRO A 53 -7.13 -14.02 -11.48
N PRO A 54 -7.93 -13.42 -10.57
CA PRO A 54 -7.43 -12.41 -9.64
C PRO A 54 -6.25 -12.95 -8.80
N THR A 55 -5.31 -12.07 -8.47
CA THR A 55 -4.17 -12.40 -7.60
C THR A 55 -4.35 -11.81 -6.20
N THR A 56 -3.50 -12.23 -5.26
CA THR A 56 -3.44 -11.63 -3.92
C THR A 56 -2.81 -10.24 -3.97
N ILE A 57 -3.02 -9.43 -2.94
CA ILE A 57 -2.30 -8.16 -2.75
C ILE A 57 -0.79 -8.40 -2.75
N PHE A 58 -0.04 -7.66 -3.57
CA PHE A 58 1.42 -7.73 -3.61
C PHE A 58 2.07 -6.34 -3.64
N SER A 59 3.34 -6.28 -3.24
CA SER A 59 4.10 -5.04 -3.21
C SER A 59 4.57 -4.69 -4.61
N ILE A 60 4.31 -3.46 -5.06
CA ILE A 60 4.82 -2.93 -6.34
C ILE A 60 6.30 -2.51 -6.21
N GLN A 61 6.92 -2.72 -5.04
CA GLN A 61 8.35 -2.50 -4.81
C GLN A 61 9.23 -3.60 -5.39
N ASN A 62 8.96 -4.03 -6.63
CA ASN A 62 9.95 -4.80 -7.38
C ASN A 62 11.12 -3.86 -7.73
N ARG A 63 12.36 -4.37 -7.78
CA ARG A 63 13.57 -3.54 -7.96
C ARG A 63 13.54 -2.66 -9.21
N ASP A 64 12.84 -3.13 -10.24
CA ASP A 64 12.73 -2.47 -11.54
C ASP A 64 11.56 -1.46 -11.60
N SER A 65 10.75 -1.36 -10.54
CA SER A 65 9.69 -0.36 -10.43
C SER A 65 10.28 1.03 -10.15
N PRO A 66 9.85 2.08 -10.87
CA PRO A 66 10.23 3.46 -10.56
C PRO A 66 9.92 3.90 -9.12
N ALA A 67 8.98 3.21 -8.45
CA ALA A 67 8.60 3.46 -7.07
C ALA A 67 9.39 2.64 -6.03
N PHE A 68 10.42 1.91 -6.45
CA PHE A 68 11.25 1.09 -5.57
C PHE A 68 11.91 1.94 -4.46
N ASP A 69 11.74 1.51 -3.20
CA ASP A 69 12.18 2.19 -1.95
C ASP A 69 11.74 3.67 -1.77
N THR A 70 10.86 4.17 -2.63
CA THR A 70 10.29 5.52 -2.50
C THR A 70 9.03 5.45 -1.65
N PRO A 71 9.00 6.09 -0.45
CA PRO A 71 7.81 6.09 0.37
C PRO A 71 6.74 6.99 -0.25
N VAL A 72 5.52 6.49 -0.36
CA VAL A 72 4.34 7.26 -0.83
C VAL A 72 3.93 8.29 0.22
N GLY A 73 4.24 8.01 1.47
CA GLY A 73 3.96 8.89 2.59
C GLY A 73 4.31 8.25 3.93
N TYR A 74 3.77 8.83 4.99
CA TYR A 74 3.93 8.33 6.35
C TYR A 74 2.59 8.37 7.06
N TYR A 75 2.32 7.36 7.88
CA TYR A 75 1.17 7.39 8.78
C TYR A 75 1.61 7.70 10.21
N THR A 76 0.70 8.30 10.98
CA THR A 76 0.86 8.43 12.44
C THR A 76 -0.49 8.22 13.10
N ILE A 77 -0.54 7.30 14.06
CA ILE A 77 -1.67 7.05 14.97
C ILE A 77 -1.28 7.68 16.31
N LYS A 78 -2.15 8.52 16.89
CA LYS A 78 -1.95 9.16 18.20
C LYS A 78 -3.13 8.86 19.12
N ALA A 79 -2.84 8.61 20.39
CA ALA A 79 -3.87 8.65 21.42
C ALA A 79 -4.37 10.09 21.59
N VAL A 80 -5.68 10.27 21.76
CA VAL A 80 -6.36 11.55 22.00
C VAL A 80 -6.82 11.64 23.45
#